data_AF-A0A2D3ND04-F1
#
_entry.id   AF-A0A2D3ND04-F1
#
_cell.length_a   1.000
_cell.length_b   1.000
_cell.length_c   1.000
_cell.angle_alpha   90.00
_cell.angle_beta   90.00
_cell.angle_gamma   90.00
#
_symmetry.space_group_name_H-M   'P 1'
#
loop_
_entity.id
_entity.type
_entity.pdbx_description
1 polymer ?
#
loop_
_entity_poly.entity_id
_entity_poly.type
_entity_poly.pdbx_seq_one_letter_code
_entity_poly.pdbx_strand_id
1 'polypeptide(L)' 'MARNNDNKMLQAVLLDENLMKFGDYSPSDISTIEQALDSDNYVINAVAQIIKRTGEGASEKELWKEIDKYLIDNV' A
#
# COMPACT_ATOMS: atom_id res chain seq x y z
N MET A 1 -1.76 18.65 6.24
CA MET A 1 -0.38 18.23 5.92
C MET A 1 -0.20 16.74 6.22
N ALA A 2 -0.88 15.86 5.46
CA ALA A 2 -0.69 14.40 5.60
C ALA A 2 0.38 13.84 4.63
N ARG A 3 0.86 14.61 3.65
CA ARG A 3 1.49 14.05 2.44
C ARG A 3 2.96 13.62 2.51
N ASN A 4 3.69 13.85 3.61
CA ASN A 4 5.13 13.50 3.66
C ASN A 4 5.38 12.18 4.39
N ASN A 5 4.73 11.98 5.53
CA ASN A 5 4.96 10.80 6.36
C ASN A 5 4.38 9.54 5.70
N ASP A 6 3.21 9.63 5.08
CA ASP A 6 2.59 8.51 4.37
C ASP A 6 3.47 8.04 3.21
N ASN A 7 4.04 8.97 2.44
CA ASN A 7 4.99 8.65 1.36
C ASN A 7 6.28 8.01 1.89
N LYS A 8 6.80 8.47 3.04
CA LYS A 8 7.97 7.85 3.67
C LYS A 8 7.67 6.45 4.18
N MET A 9 6.50 6.24 4.79
CA MET A 9 6.07 4.91 5.23
C MET A 9 5.87 3.98 4.04
N LEU A 10 5.24 4.45 2.97
CA LEU A 10 5.03 3.70 1.75
C LEU A 10 6.36 3.22 1.15
N GLN A 11 7.32 4.14 1.01
CA GLN A 11 8.67 3.79 0.53
C GLN A 11 9.37 2.82 1.46
N ALA A 12 9.31 3.03 2.77
CA ALA A 12 9.97 2.15 3.74
C ALA A 12 9.43 0.72 3.68
N VAL A 13 8.13 0.54 3.43
CA VAL A 13 7.51 -0.79 3.32
C VAL A 13 7.78 -1.41 1.94
N LEU A 14 7.56 -0.66 0.85
CA LEU A 14 7.67 -1.20 -0.51
C LEU A 14 9.13 -1.42 -0.97
N LEU A 15 10.13 -0.92 -0.25
CA LEU A 15 11.53 -1.26 -0.50
C LEU A 15 11.95 -2.63 0.05
N ASP A 16 11.04 -3.38 0.67
CA ASP A 16 11.29 -4.78 1.05
C ASP A 16 11.47 -5.67 -0.19
N GLU A 17 12.58 -6.42 -0.24
CA GLU A 17 12.94 -7.25 -1.39
C GLU A 17 11.92 -8.37 -1.66
N ASN A 18 11.27 -8.90 -0.63
CA ASN A 18 10.28 -9.96 -0.82
C ASN A 18 8.99 -9.39 -1.41
N LEU A 19 8.57 -8.20 -0.97
CA LEU A 19 7.41 -7.52 -1.54
C LEU A 19 7.67 -7.13 -3.01
N MET A 20 8.84 -6.57 -3.32
CA MET A 20 9.23 -6.26 -4.71
C MET A 20 9.20 -7.50 -5.60
N LYS A 21 9.79 -8.60 -5.12
CA LYS A 21 9.81 -9.86 -5.86
C LYS A 21 8.42 -10.47 -6.04
N PHE A 22 7.57 -10.41 -5.03
CA PHE A 22 6.22 -10.96 -5.08
C PHE A 22 5.29 -10.14 -5.99
N GLY A 23 5.37 -8.82 -5.89
CA GLY A 23 4.57 -7.91 -6.70
C GLY A 23 5.13 -7.65 -8.10
N ASP A 24 6.35 -8.11 -8.42
CA ASP A 24 7.04 -7.81 -9.69
C ASP A 24 7.12 -6.30 -9.98
N TYR A 25 7.58 -5.53 -9.00
CA TYR A 25 7.85 -4.10 -9.14
C TYR A 25 9.26 -3.73 -8.68
N SER A 26 9.72 -2.56 -9.10
CA SER A 26 11.03 -2.01 -8.81
C SER A 26 10.93 -0.74 -7.96
N PRO A 27 12.04 -0.27 -7.35
CA PRO A 27 12.03 0.98 -6.59
C PRO A 27 11.57 2.21 -7.40
N SER A 28 11.74 2.21 -8.72
CA SER A 28 11.26 3.28 -9.60
C SER A 28 9.74 3.32 -9.77
N ASP A 29 9.05 2.23 -9.47
CA ASP A 29 7.58 2.15 -9.53
C ASP A 29 6.93 2.68 -8.24
N ILE A 30 7.71 2.84 -7.17
CA ILE A 30 7.25 3.38 -5.90
C ILE A 30 7.09 4.90 -6.03
N SER A 31 5.86 5.36 -5.84
CA SER A 31 5.47 6.75 -6.09
C SER A 31 4.91 7.40 -4.82
N THR A 32 3.95 8.32 -4.98
CA THR A 32 3.23 8.93 -3.85
C THR A 32 2.11 8.02 -3.36
N ILE A 33 1.64 8.22 -2.13
CA ILE A 33 0.49 7.48 -1.58
C ILE A 33 -0.75 7.61 -2.45
N GLU A 34 -0.99 8.79 -3.04
CA GLU A 34 -2.10 8.98 -3.97
C GLU A 34 -1.96 8.15 -5.24
N GLN A 35 -0.77 8.14 -5.86
CA GLN A 35 -0.52 7.34 -7.07
C GLN A 35 -0.51 5.84 -6.78
N ALA A 36 -0.04 5.44 -5.61
CA ALA A 36 0.00 4.04 -5.20
C ALA A 36 -1.40 3.45 -4.98
N LEU A 37 -2.37 4.26 -4.51
CA LEU A 37 -3.78 3.85 -4.40
C LEU A 37 -4.45 3.61 -5.75
N ASP A 38 -3.92 4.21 -6.81
CA ASP A 38 -4.39 4.03 -8.20
C ASP A 38 -3.49 3.04 -8.99
N SER A 39 -2.55 2.37 -8.32
CA SER A 39 -1.63 1.42 -8.97
C SER A 39 -2.34 0.14 -9.40
N ASP A 40 -2.03 -0.33 -10.61
CA ASP A 40 -2.42 -1.65 -11.12
C ASP A 40 -1.72 -2.79 -10.36
N ASN A 41 -0.62 -2.48 -9.67
CA ASN A 41 0.09 -3.44 -8.84
C ASN A 41 -0.63 -3.61 -7.51
N TYR A 42 -1.29 -4.75 -7.32
CA TYR A 42 -2.09 -5.04 -6.14
C TYR A 42 -1.28 -4.99 -4.83
N VAL A 43 0.03 -5.26 -4.85
CA VAL A 43 0.90 -5.15 -3.66
C VAL A 43 1.12 -3.68 -3.30
N ILE A 44 1.50 -2.86 -4.27
CA ILE A 44 1.67 -1.41 -4.09
C ILE A 44 0.37 -0.78 -3.58
N ASN A 45 -0.75 -1.15 -4.18
CA ASN A 45 -2.07 -0.64 -3.84
C ASN A 45 -2.51 -1.06 -2.44
N ALA A 46 -2.40 -2.35 -2.10
CA ALA A 46 -2.76 -2.85 -0.77
C ALA A 46 -1.96 -2.17 0.34
N VAL A 47 -0.64 -1.98 0.16
CA VAL A 47 0.19 -1.26 1.14
C VAL A 47 -0.25 0.20 1.28
N ALA A 48 -0.58 0.87 0.17
CA ALA A 48 -1.08 2.24 0.20
C ALA A 48 -2.43 2.35 0.94
N GLN A 49 -3.34 1.41 0.72
CA GLN A 49 -4.61 1.32 1.45
C GLN A 49 -4.38 1.14 2.95
N ILE A 50 -3.47 0.24 3.36
CA ILE A 50 -3.11 0.02 4.78
C ILE A 50 -2.64 1.30 5.43
N ILE A 51 -1.68 1.99 4.81
CA ILE A 51 -1.09 3.22 5.37
C ILE A 51 -2.16 4.32 5.50
N LYS A 52 -2.93 4.56 4.43
CA LYS A 52 -3.97 5.58 4.43
C LYS A 52 -5.04 5.31 5.49
N ARG A 53 -5.58 4.09 5.52
CA ARG A 53 -6.66 3.71 6.44
C ARG A 53 -6.20 3.71 7.90
N THR A 54 -4.95 3.33 8.15
CA THR A 54 -4.34 3.47 9.49
C THR A 54 -4.25 4.95 9.89
N GLY A 55 -3.84 5.83 8.98
CA GLY A 55 -3.80 7.28 9.20
C GLY A 55 -5.18 7.92 9.43
N GLU A 56 -6.23 7.33 8.86
CA GLU A 56 -7.64 7.72 9.06
C GLU A 56 -8.26 7.16 10.36
N GLY A 57 -7.52 6.32 11.11
CA GLY A 57 -7.97 5.76 12.37
C GLY A 57 -8.93 4.57 12.23
N ALA A 58 -8.90 3.87 11.09
CA ALA A 58 -9.67 2.64 10.91
C ALA A 58 -9.30 1.60 11.98
N SER A 59 -10.27 0.85 12.48
CA SER A 59 -9.97 -0.27 13.37
C SER A 59 -9.24 -1.37 12.61
N GLU A 60 -8.36 -2.09 13.30
CA GLU A 60 -7.61 -3.21 12.71
C GLU A 60 -8.53 -4.25 12.04
N LYS A 61 -9.69 -4.53 12.66
CA LYS A 61 -10.69 -5.46 12.10
C LYS A 61 -11.30 -4.96 10.80
N GLU A 62 -11.64 -3.68 10.72
CA GLU A 62 -12.22 -3.08 9.50
C GLU A 62 -11.17 -3.04 8.39
N LEU A 63 -9.95 -2.63 8.74
CA LEU A 63 -8.82 -2.59 7.83
C LEU A 63 -8.55 -3.97 7.22
N TRP A 64 -8.36 -5.01 8.03
CA TRP A 64 -8.07 -6.35 7.51
C TRP A 64 -9.21 -6.90 6.64
N LYS A 65 -10.46 -6.65 7.02
CA LYS A 65 -11.61 -7.07 6.21
C LYS A 65 -11.60 -6.43 4.81
N GLU A 66 -11.23 -5.15 4.71
CA GLU A 66 -11.18 -4.45 3.43
C GLU A 66 -10.00 -4.89 2.58
N ILE A 67 -8.81 -5.02 3.18
CA ILE A 67 -7.60 -5.45 2.50
C ILE A 67 -7.73 -6.91 2.03
N ASP A 68 -8.24 -7.81 2.86
CA ASP A 68 -8.47 -9.21 2.48
C ASP A 68 -9.42 -9.29 1.28
N LYS A 69 -10.51 -8.53 1.32
CA LYS A 69 -11.45 -8.47 0.20
C LYS A 69 -10.76 -7.96 -1.06
N TYR A 70 -10.01 -6.87 -0.97
CA TYR A 70 -9.29 -6.30 -2.10
C TYR A 70 -8.30 -7.30 -2.71
N LEU A 71 -7.50 -7.96 -1.88
CA LEU A 71 -6.52 -8.94 -2.34
C LEU A 71 -7.18 -10.17 -2.97
N ILE A 72 -8.25 -10.71 -2.37
CA ILE A 72 -9.02 -11.82 -2.97
C ILE A 72 -9.55 -11.47 -4.36
N ASP A 73 -9.94 -10.22 -4.58
CA ASP A 73 -10.51 -9.76 -5.85
C ASP A 73 -9.42 -9.46 -6.91
N ASN A 74 -8.14 -9.35 -6.55
CA ASN A 74 -7.06 -8.83 -7.44
C ASN A 74 -5.78 -9.71 -7.53
N VAL A 75 -5.66 -10.79 -6.76
CA VAL A 75 -4.55 -11.78 -6.82
C VAL A 75 -4.96 -13.01 -7.62
#